data_AF-A0A3D4H9F8-F1
#
_entry.id   AF-A0A3D4H9F8-F1
#
_cell.length_a   1.000
_cell.length_b   1.000
_cell.length_c   1.000
_cell.angle_alpha   90.00
_cell.angle_beta   90.00
_cell.angle_gamma   90.00
#
_symmetry.space_group_name_H-M   'P 1'
#
loop_
_entity.id
_entity.type
_entity.pdbx_description
1 polymer ?
#
loop_
_entity_poly.entity_id
_entity_poly.type
_entity_poly.pdbx_seq_one_letter_code
_entity_poly.pdbx_strand_id
1 'polypeptide(L)'
;RSRVVWGALVATLVLVAVFLWQPAPVRKVLRLSGNLGPALDRFEVTREGMRYQYVPDPRYRMDLNVRKGSAFDTSNPPDFAIWLENASHYHIKTLHTPQSPTSASAALPYWDFKRRGWEEAKREAEASGEAIEEALEYDALAGATQNSSFDPADYILPDEAEESLPYRLLIEIDQANDDQASLVYGVDIDNAYPSAYQLLDLVGHPVRQEDDDEGKEEWALYYVDETFDSALKLIDSALLTIERGSGEKGKTSK
;
A
#
# COMPACT_ATOMS: atom_id res chain seq x y z
N ARG A 1 -16.97 28.11 -45.00
CA ARG A 1 -16.39 27.18 -44.00
C ARG A 1 -16.65 27.77 -42.62
N SER A 2 -17.31 27.01 -41.74
CA SER A 2 -17.96 27.55 -40.53
C SER A 2 -16.94 27.98 -39.48
N ARG A 3 -17.04 29.24 -39.03
CA ARG A 3 -16.22 29.82 -37.94
C ARG A 3 -16.34 29.01 -36.64
N VAL A 4 -17.45 28.31 -36.46
CA VAL A 4 -17.73 27.43 -35.32
C VAL A 4 -16.81 26.21 -35.31
N VAL A 5 -16.52 25.62 -36.48
CA VAL A 5 -15.64 24.45 -36.60
C VAL A 5 -14.19 24.83 -36.25
N TRP A 6 -13.75 26.01 -36.67
CA TRP A 6 -12.43 26.52 -36.30
C TRP A 6 -12.32 26.87 -34.82
N GLY A 7 -13.38 27.46 -34.24
CA GLY A 7 -13.45 27.72 -32.80
C GLY A 7 -13.34 26.45 -31.97
N ALA A 8 -14.08 25.39 -32.35
CA ALA A 8 -14.02 24.10 -31.68
C ALA A 8 -12.62 23.47 -31.79
N LEU A 9 -12.00 23.51 -32.97
CA LEU A 9 -10.70 22.89 -33.21
C LEU A 9 -9.58 23.57 -32.41
N VAL A 10 -9.62 24.91 -32.29
CA VAL A 10 -8.69 25.67 -31.44
C VAL A 10 -8.92 25.33 -29.96
N ALA A 11 -10.17 25.25 -29.51
CA ALA A 11 -10.49 24.88 -28.13
C ALA A 11 -9.97 23.48 -27.78
N THR A 12 -10.13 22.50 -28.68
CA THR A 12 -9.60 21.14 -28.49
C THR A 12 -8.08 21.13 -28.42
N LEU A 13 -7.39 21.86 -29.30
CA LEU A 13 -5.92 21.97 -29.29
C LEU A 13 -5.40 22.61 -27.99
N VAL A 14 -6.08 23.65 -27.50
CA VAL A 14 -5.72 24.30 -26.22
C VAL A 14 -5.93 23.35 -25.05
N LEU A 15 -7.04 22.61 -25.01
CA LEU A 15 -7.29 21.61 -23.96
C LEU A 15 -6.25 20.50 -23.96
N VAL A 16 -5.88 19.99 -25.14
CA VAL A 16 -4.81 18.97 -25.28
C VAL A 16 -3.46 19.53 -24.80
N ALA A 17 -3.12 20.78 -25.18
CA ALA A 17 -1.89 21.42 -24.73
C ALA A 17 -1.85 21.62 -23.21
N VAL A 18 -2.96 22.04 -22.60
CA VAL A 18 -3.09 22.18 -21.13
C VAL A 18 -2.95 20.83 -20.43
N PHE A 19 -3.54 19.76 -21.01
CA PHE A 19 -3.45 18.41 -20.48
C PHE A 19 -2.02 17.86 -20.53
N LEU A 20 -1.27 18.18 -21.59
CA LEU A 20 0.14 17.80 -21.73
C LEU A 20 1.08 18.64 -20.84
N TRP A 21 0.78 19.93 -20.67
CA TRP A 21 1.62 20.84 -19.88
C TRP A 21 1.45 20.66 -18.36
N GLN A 22 0.27 20.22 -17.92
CA GLN A 22 -0.09 19.98 -16.53
C GLN A 22 0.38 21.08 -15.57
N PRO A 23 -0.21 22.30 -15.62
CA PRO A 23 0.14 23.37 -14.68
C PRO A 23 -0.15 22.97 -13.22
N ALA A 24 0.55 23.60 -12.27
CA ALA A 24 0.53 23.24 -10.85
C ALA A 24 -0.88 23.03 -10.21
N PRO A 25 -1.94 23.81 -10.55
CA PRO A 25 -3.28 23.57 -10.01
C PRO A 25 -3.88 22.24 -10.47
N VAL A 26 -3.64 21.87 -11.73
CA VAL A 26 -4.10 20.61 -12.33
C VAL A 26 -3.34 19.43 -11.69
N ARG A 27 -2.03 19.56 -11.43
CA ARG A 27 -1.27 18.56 -10.66
C ARG A 27 -1.77 18.40 -9.22
N LYS A 28 -2.19 19.48 -8.56
CA LYS A 28 -2.77 19.41 -7.20
C LYS A 28 -4.12 18.69 -7.19
N VAL A 29 -5.01 18.99 -8.14
CA VAL A 29 -6.30 18.30 -8.28
C VAL A 29 -6.12 16.84 -8.70
N LEU A 30 -5.16 16.55 -9.57
CA LEU A 30 -4.87 15.18 -9.99
C LEU A 30 -4.15 14.35 -8.91
N ARG A 31 -3.27 14.97 -8.11
CA ARG A 31 -2.71 14.37 -6.88
C ARG A 31 -3.80 14.08 -5.85
N LEU A 32 -4.77 14.97 -5.68
CA LEU A 32 -5.96 14.73 -4.84
C LEU A 32 -6.85 13.60 -5.38
N SER A 33 -6.86 13.37 -6.70
CA SER A 33 -7.60 12.26 -7.33
C SER A 33 -6.83 10.94 -7.40
N GLY A 34 -5.58 10.88 -6.90
CA GLY A 34 -4.76 9.67 -6.90
C GLY A 34 -4.42 9.10 -8.28
N ASN A 35 -4.58 9.87 -9.36
CA ASN A 35 -4.53 9.31 -10.71
C ASN A 35 -3.73 10.19 -11.68
N LEU A 36 -2.45 9.84 -11.91
CA LEU A 36 -1.65 10.38 -13.01
C LEU A 36 -0.52 9.42 -13.46
N GLY A 37 -0.65 8.89 -14.69
CA GLY A 37 0.39 8.13 -15.41
C GLY A 37 0.26 6.60 -15.28
N PRO A 38 0.90 5.78 -16.14
CA PRO A 38 0.62 4.33 -16.31
C PRO A 38 1.08 3.44 -15.13
N ALA A 39 1.06 3.96 -13.90
CA ALA A 39 0.93 3.14 -12.70
C ALA A 39 -0.57 2.88 -12.51
N LEU A 40 -1.09 1.88 -13.23
CA LEU A 40 -2.47 1.43 -13.08
C LEU A 40 -2.57 0.60 -11.80
N ASP A 41 -2.52 1.28 -10.65
CA ASP A 41 -2.90 0.63 -9.41
C ASP A 41 -4.38 0.25 -9.55
N ARG A 42 -4.62 -1.05 -9.63
CA ARG A 42 -5.92 -1.59 -10.03
C ARG A 42 -6.38 -2.55 -8.97
N PHE A 43 -7.37 -2.10 -8.21
CA PHE A 43 -8.12 -2.92 -7.29
C PHE A 43 -9.43 -3.34 -7.95
N GLU A 44 -9.66 -4.64 -8.06
CA GLU A 44 -10.88 -5.20 -8.62
C GLU A 44 -11.38 -6.35 -7.73
N VAL A 45 -12.64 -6.25 -7.27
CA VAL A 45 -13.37 -7.40 -6.73
C VAL A 45 -14.02 -8.13 -7.89
N THR A 46 -13.70 -9.41 -8.02
CA THR A 46 -14.18 -10.30 -9.07
C THR A 46 -15.05 -11.41 -8.48
N ARG A 47 -15.58 -12.27 -9.33
CA ARG A 47 -16.31 -13.46 -8.86
C ARG A 47 -15.42 -14.46 -8.12
N GLU A 48 -14.12 -14.44 -8.38
CA GLU A 48 -13.12 -15.36 -7.80
C GLU A 48 -12.52 -14.82 -6.50
N GLY A 49 -12.76 -13.54 -6.17
CA GLY A 49 -12.22 -12.87 -4.97
C GLY A 49 -11.74 -11.47 -5.30
N MET A 50 -10.53 -11.11 -4.89
CA MET A 50 -9.94 -9.79 -5.09
C MET A 50 -8.63 -9.88 -5.85
N ARG A 51 -8.38 -8.91 -6.72
CA ARG A 51 -7.09 -8.72 -7.38
C ARG A 51 -6.62 -7.28 -7.18
N TYR A 52 -5.35 -7.15 -6.82
CA TYR A 52 -4.66 -5.89 -6.71
C TYR A 52 -3.39 -5.90 -7.55
N GLN A 53 -3.26 -4.93 -8.46
CA GLN A 53 -2.06 -4.73 -9.28
C GLN A 53 -1.40 -3.42 -8.88
N TYR A 54 -0.08 -3.44 -8.76
CA TYR A 54 0.73 -2.27 -8.43
C TYR A 54 1.97 -2.23 -9.33
N VAL A 55 2.12 -1.13 -10.08
CA VAL A 55 3.18 -0.96 -11.10
C VAL A 55 3.84 0.41 -10.94
N PRO A 56 4.65 0.62 -9.89
CA PRO A 56 5.33 1.88 -9.62
C PRO A 56 6.44 2.21 -10.64
N ASP A 57 7.06 1.20 -11.25
CA ASP A 57 8.17 1.34 -12.21
C ASP A 57 8.00 0.28 -13.32
N PRO A 58 8.36 0.56 -14.59
CA PRO A 58 8.31 -0.43 -15.68
C PRO A 58 9.09 -1.73 -15.42
N ARG A 59 10.09 -1.68 -14.54
CA ARG A 59 10.91 -2.82 -14.12
C ARG A 59 10.32 -3.54 -12.91
N TYR A 60 9.18 -3.12 -12.37
CA TYR A 60 8.56 -3.76 -11.22
C TYR A 60 7.05 -3.83 -11.36
N ARG A 61 6.52 -5.05 -11.27
CA ARG A 61 5.09 -5.30 -11.19
C ARG A 61 4.80 -6.23 -10.03
N MET A 62 3.84 -5.85 -9.21
CA MET A 62 3.26 -6.67 -8.16
C MET A 62 1.81 -6.99 -8.52
N ASP A 63 1.45 -8.27 -8.45
CA ASP A 63 0.10 -8.77 -8.69
C ASP A 63 -0.31 -9.68 -7.52
N LEU A 64 -1.23 -9.18 -6.73
CA LEU A 64 -1.80 -9.87 -5.58
C LEU A 64 -3.17 -10.41 -5.96
N ASN A 65 -3.34 -11.73 -5.83
CA ASN A 65 -4.59 -12.43 -6.11
C ASN A 65 -5.07 -13.12 -4.84
N VAL A 66 -6.20 -12.67 -4.31
CA VAL A 66 -6.87 -13.26 -3.16
C VAL A 66 -8.09 -14.01 -3.66
N ARG A 67 -8.07 -15.34 -3.56
CA ARG A 67 -9.21 -16.19 -3.86
C ARG A 67 -10.18 -16.19 -2.69
N LYS A 68 -11.44 -15.97 -3.02
CA LYS A 68 -12.52 -15.95 -2.05
C LYS A 68 -12.75 -17.34 -1.45
N GLY A 69 -12.93 -17.37 -0.14
CA GLY A 69 -13.45 -18.53 0.57
C GLY A 69 -14.96 -18.53 0.66
N SER A 70 -15.51 -19.46 1.44
CA SER A 70 -16.96 -19.67 1.54
C SER A 70 -17.73 -18.55 2.25
N ALA A 71 -17.05 -17.72 3.05
CA ALA A 71 -17.68 -16.63 3.81
C ALA A 71 -17.62 -15.27 3.08
N PHE A 72 -16.89 -15.16 1.97
CA PHE A 72 -16.74 -13.92 1.22
C PHE A 72 -18.02 -13.61 0.42
N ASP A 73 -18.70 -12.52 0.75
CA ASP A 73 -19.87 -12.05 -0.01
C ASP A 73 -19.46 -11.06 -1.10
N THR A 74 -19.56 -11.44 -2.37
CA THR A 74 -19.25 -10.52 -3.48
C THR A 74 -20.28 -9.40 -3.67
N SER A 75 -21.49 -9.55 -3.10
CA SER A 75 -22.55 -8.55 -3.16
C SER A 75 -22.38 -7.49 -2.06
N ASN A 76 -21.72 -7.87 -0.97
CA ASN A 76 -21.29 -7.02 0.13
C ASN A 76 -19.82 -7.32 0.44
N PRO A 77 -18.89 -6.88 -0.44
CA PRO A 77 -17.49 -7.28 -0.36
C PRO A 77 -16.87 -6.92 0.99
N PRO A 78 -15.97 -7.76 1.52
CA PRO A 78 -15.24 -7.42 2.72
C PRO A 78 -14.41 -6.15 2.51
N ASP A 79 -14.19 -5.42 3.61
CA ASP A 79 -13.30 -4.28 3.63
C ASP A 79 -11.86 -4.78 3.52
N PHE A 80 -11.04 -4.07 2.74
CA PHE A 80 -9.64 -4.38 2.52
C PHE A 80 -8.77 -3.15 2.77
N ALA A 81 -7.67 -3.37 3.49
CA ALA A 81 -6.52 -2.50 3.46
C ALA A 81 -5.31 -3.28 2.96
N ILE A 82 -4.51 -2.67 2.09
CA ILE A 82 -3.27 -3.26 1.59
C ILE A 82 -2.18 -2.22 1.78
N TRP A 83 -1.07 -2.61 2.42
CA TRP A 83 0.07 -1.70 2.60
C TRP A 83 1.40 -2.44 2.55
N LEU A 84 2.44 -1.67 2.29
CA LEU A 84 3.83 -2.10 2.42
C LEU A 84 4.41 -1.60 3.72
N GLU A 85 5.26 -2.42 4.34
CA GLU A 85 6.11 -2.03 5.45
C GLU A 85 7.58 -2.23 5.10
N ASN A 86 8.44 -1.32 5.52
CA ASN A 86 9.88 -1.54 5.45
C ASN A 86 10.34 -2.57 6.52
N ALA A 87 11.63 -2.92 6.51
CA ALA A 87 12.22 -3.90 7.44
C ALA A 87 12.08 -3.53 8.93
N SER A 88 11.92 -2.24 9.26
CA SER A 88 11.74 -1.77 10.63
C SER A 88 10.27 -1.73 11.06
N HIS A 89 9.33 -2.05 10.15
CA HIS A 89 7.88 -1.99 10.35
C HIS A 89 7.30 -0.60 10.62
N TYR A 90 8.11 0.45 10.72
CA TYR A 90 7.65 1.80 11.04
C TYR A 90 7.16 2.57 9.81
N HIS A 91 7.86 2.45 8.69
CA HIS A 91 7.40 3.10 7.47
C HIS A 91 6.35 2.23 6.81
N ILE A 92 5.15 2.78 6.66
CA ILE A 92 4.10 2.18 5.85
C ILE A 92 3.80 2.98 4.58
N LYS A 93 3.49 2.28 3.48
CA LYS A 93 2.75 2.85 2.34
C LYS A 93 1.46 2.11 2.13
N THR A 94 0.36 2.83 2.35
CA THR A 94 -0.95 2.34 1.97
C THR A 94 -1.06 2.29 0.44
N LEU A 95 -1.39 1.10 -0.06
CA LEU A 95 -1.60 0.78 -1.47
C LEU A 95 -3.10 0.76 -1.81
N HIS A 96 -3.91 0.21 -0.90
CA HIS A 96 -5.36 0.21 -1.01
C HIS A 96 -5.99 0.61 0.31
N THR A 97 -6.96 1.53 0.23
CA THR A 97 -7.82 1.93 1.33
C THR A 97 -9.22 1.36 1.12
N PRO A 98 -9.92 0.96 2.21
CA PRO A 98 -11.33 0.60 2.12
C PRO A 98 -12.16 1.76 1.54
N GLN A 99 -13.20 1.43 0.78
CA GLN A 99 -14.00 2.43 0.05
C GLN A 99 -14.86 3.31 0.96
N SER A 100 -15.18 2.82 2.17
CA SER A 100 -15.97 3.52 3.18
C SER A 100 -15.09 3.94 4.37
N PRO A 101 -14.46 5.13 4.33
CA PRO A 101 -13.50 5.56 5.35
C PRO A 101 -14.11 5.75 6.75
N THR A 102 -15.43 5.92 6.86
CA THR A 102 -16.10 6.11 8.16
C THR A 102 -16.34 4.78 8.90
N SER A 103 -16.45 3.66 8.19
CA SER A 103 -16.49 2.31 8.78
C SER A 103 -15.10 1.66 8.83
N ALA A 104 -14.18 2.14 8.00
CA ALA A 104 -12.82 1.61 7.86
C ALA A 104 -12.04 1.50 9.17
N SER A 105 -12.02 2.53 10.03
CA SER A 105 -11.24 2.46 11.28
C SER A 105 -11.84 1.48 12.30
N ALA A 106 -13.14 1.19 12.20
CA ALA A 106 -13.80 0.20 13.05
C ALA A 106 -13.61 -1.23 12.50
N ALA A 107 -13.67 -1.39 11.17
CA ALA A 107 -13.52 -2.67 10.50
C ALA A 107 -12.06 -3.12 10.39
N LEU A 108 -11.14 -2.18 10.12
CA LEU A 108 -9.71 -2.41 9.86
C LEU A 108 -8.84 -1.60 10.84
N PRO A 109 -8.93 -1.87 12.15
CA PRO A 109 -8.29 -1.04 13.17
C PRO A 109 -6.76 -1.09 13.13
N TYR A 110 -6.16 -2.21 12.69
CA TYR A 110 -4.70 -2.35 12.71
C TYR A 110 -4.04 -1.44 11.67
N TRP A 111 -4.53 -1.50 10.44
CA TRP A 111 -4.08 -0.64 9.36
C TRP A 111 -4.34 0.84 9.70
N ASP A 112 -5.51 1.16 10.26
CA ASP A 112 -5.83 2.55 10.63
C ASP A 112 -4.87 3.09 11.68
N PHE A 113 -4.57 2.31 12.73
CA PHE A 113 -3.57 2.65 13.74
C PHE A 113 -2.20 2.93 13.11
N LYS A 114 -1.70 2.01 12.28
CA LYS A 114 -0.40 2.16 11.60
C LYS A 114 -0.36 3.39 10.70
N ARG A 115 -1.45 3.66 9.96
CA ARG A 115 -1.58 4.83 9.08
C ARG A 115 -1.57 6.14 9.87
N ARG A 116 -2.33 6.22 10.97
CA ARG A 116 -2.37 7.41 11.82
C ARG A 116 -1.00 7.71 12.42
N GLY A 117 -0.32 6.70 12.98
CA GLY A 117 1.03 6.87 13.51
C GLY A 117 2.02 7.38 12.46
N TRP A 118 1.93 6.85 11.24
CA TRP A 118 2.75 7.33 10.12
C TRP A 118 2.45 8.77 9.69
N GLU A 119 1.17 9.13 9.54
CA GLU A 119 0.75 10.49 9.17
C GLU A 119 1.15 11.52 10.23
N GLU A 120 1.09 11.14 11.50
CA GLU A 120 1.56 11.95 12.62
C GLU A 120 3.07 12.17 12.58
N ALA A 121 3.87 11.11 12.48
CA ALA A 121 5.32 11.21 12.40
C ALA A 121 5.77 12.08 11.21
N LYS A 122 5.13 11.92 10.05
CA LYS A 122 5.39 12.74 8.87
C LYS A 122 5.10 14.23 9.14
N ARG A 123 3.97 14.54 9.76
CA ARG A 123 3.58 15.91 10.12
C ARG A 123 4.57 16.53 11.10
N GLU A 124 5.07 15.76 12.05
CA GLU A 124 6.00 16.24 13.08
C GLU A 124 7.37 16.58 12.49
N ALA A 125 7.91 15.73 11.62
CA ALA A 125 9.16 16.04 10.93
C ALA A 125 9.04 17.23 9.96
N GLU A 126 7.93 17.32 9.22
CA GLU A 126 7.66 18.49 8.37
C GLU A 126 7.59 19.79 9.21
N ALA A 127 7.16 19.70 10.47
CA ALA A 127 7.07 20.83 11.39
C ALA A 127 8.39 21.15 12.12
N SER A 128 9.21 20.14 12.47
CA SER A 128 10.52 20.33 13.10
C SER A 128 11.58 20.82 12.11
N GLY A 129 11.37 20.59 10.81
CA GLY A 129 12.35 20.88 9.77
C GLY A 129 13.54 19.93 9.78
N GLU A 130 13.50 18.89 10.62
CA GLU A 130 14.42 17.76 10.56
C GLU A 130 14.09 16.90 9.34
N ALA A 131 15.11 16.23 8.80
CA ALA A 131 14.83 15.17 7.85
C ALA A 131 13.94 14.14 8.55
N ILE A 132 12.91 13.65 7.87
CA ILE A 132 11.95 12.73 8.48
C ILE A 132 12.66 11.42 8.93
N GLU A 133 13.83 11.12 8.35
CA GLU A 133 14.73 10.07 8.82
C GLU A 133 15.34 10.34 10.21
N GLU A 134 15.70 11.59 10.54
CA GLU A 134 16.27 11.98 11.86
C GLU A 134 15.20 12.01 12.96
N ALA A 135 13.99 12.49 12.65
CA ALA A 135 12.90 12.58 13.63
C ALA A 135 12.46 11.20 14.17
N LEU A 136 12.57 10.15 13.35
CA LEU A 136 12.24 8.77 13.74
C LEU A 136 13.39 8.02 14.42
N GLU A 137 14.64 8.46 14.27
CA GLU A 137 15.80 7.87 14.96
C GLU A 137 15.76 8.11 16.48
N TYR A 138 15.05 9.15 16.93
CA TYR A 138 14.89 9.47 18.35
C TYR A 138 13.88 8.59 19.09
N ASP A 139 12.91 7.97 18.40
CA ASP A 139 11.88 7.10 19.01
C ASP A 139 12.13 5.61 18.75
N ALA A 140 12.95 5.27 17.73
CA ALA A 140 13.33 3.89 17.41
C ALA A 140 14.79 3.61 17.83
N LEU A 141 14.97 2.99 19.01
CA LEU A 141 16.24 2.39 19.43
C LEU A 141 16.69 1.28 18.44
N ALA A 142 17.42 1.65 17.38
CA ALA A 142 18.56 0.92 16.79
C ALA A 142 18.97 1.51 15.43
N GLY A 143 20.04 2.31 15.45
CA GLY A 143 21.04 2.52 14.38
C GLY A 143 20.55 2.61 12.93
N ALA A 144 20.65 3.83 12.38
CA ALA A 144 20.69 4.15 10.95
C ALA A 144 20.99 2.96 10.02
N THR A 145 19.95 2.43 9.39
CA THR A 145 20.09 1.70 8.12
C THR A 145 19.59 2.62 7.02
N GLN A 146 20.25 2.62 5.86
CA GLN A 146 19.98 3.50 4.70
C GLN A 146 18.55 3.36 4.10
N ASN A 147 17.63 2.64 4.75
CA ASN A 147 16.30 2.31 4.24
C ASN A 147 15.14 2.95 5.04
N SER A 148 15.41 4.07 5.70
CA SER A 148 14.41 4.96 6.30
C SER A 148 13.71 5.88 5.28
N SER A 149 13.91 5.64 3.98
CA SER A 149 13.28 6.46 2.94
C SER A 149 11.76 6.37 2.99
N PHE A 150 11.13 7.54 2.82
CA PHE A 150 9.69 7.75 2.72
C PHE A 150 9.12 7.41 1.34
N ASP A 151 9.97 7.06 0.36
CA ASP A 151 9.54 6.59 -0.96
C ASP A 151 9.73 5.07 -1.07
N PRO A 152 8.64 4.30 -1.22
CA PRO A 152 8.76 2.86 -1.38
C PRO A 152 9.43 2.41 -2.66
N ALA A 153 9.60 3.28 -3.64
CA ALA A 153 10.50 2.98 -4.75
C ALA A 153 11.90 2.59 -4.25
N ASP A 154 12.38 3.23 -3.18
CA ASP A 154 13.76 3.10 -2.69
C ASP A 154 14.01 1.73 -2.04
N TYR A 155 12.99 1.14 -1.41
CA TYR A 155 13.10 -0.22 -0.85
C TYR A 155 12.41 -1.30 -1.69
N ILE A 156 11.63 -0.97 -2.71
CA ILE A 156 11.06 -1.96 -3.65
C ILE A 156 12.01 -2.20 -4.82
N LEU A 157 12.79 -1.21 -5.23
CA LEU A 157 13.78 -1.30 -6.30
C LEU A 157 15.02 -0.49 -5.90
N PRO A 158 15.80 -0.95 -4.90
CA PRO A 158 17.02 -0.26 -4.51
C PRO A 158 17.98 -0.20 -5.70
N ASP A 159 18.61 0.96 -5.90
CA ASP A 159 19.58 1.17 -6.99
C ASP A 159 20.83 0.29 -6.79
N GLU A 160 21.19 -0.01 -5.54
CA GLU A 160 22.28 -0.89 -5.16
C GLU A 160 21.78 -2.18 -4.49
N ALA A 161 22.25 -3.33 -4.98
CA ALA A 161 21.85 -4.64 -4.46
C ALA A 161 22.32 -4.91 -3.02
N GLU A 162 23.30 -4.15 -2.52
CA GLU A 162 23.75 -4.23 -1.12
C GLU A 162 22.83 -3.45 -0.16
N GLU A 163 22.01 -2.53 -0.68
CA GLU A 163 21.01 -1.73 0.05
C GLU A 163 19.62 -2.40 0.09
N SER A 164 19.52 -3.59 -0.53
CA SER A 164 18.33 -4.41 -0.63
C SER A 164 17.97 -5.07 0.71
N LEU A 165 17.24 -4.36 1.55
CA LEU A 165 16.58 -4.94 2.73
C LEU A 165 15.22 -5.55 2.36
N PRO A 166 14.76 -6.61 3.04
CA PRO A 166 13.42 -7.13 2.84
C PRO A 166 12.37 -6.08 3.24
N TYR A 167 11.20 -6.19 2.63
CA TYR A 167 10.02 -5.41 2.99
C TYR A 167 8.81 -6.33 3.02
N ARG A 168 7.74 -5.92 3.67
CA ARG A 168 6.55 -6.75 3.85
C ARG A 168 5.37 -6.19 3.09
N LEU A 169 4.58 -7.06 2.48
CA LEU A 169 3.23 -6.73 2.03
C LEU A 169 2.24 -7.28 3.07
N LEU A 170 1.33 -6.44 3.54
CA LEU A 170 0.27 -6.83 4.46
C LEU A 170 -1.10 -6.53 3.87
N ILE A 171 -2.07 -7.34 4.27
CA ILE A 171 -3.49 -7.17 4.01
C ILE A 171 -4.23 -7.31 5.32
N GLU A 172 -5.10 -6.36 5.62
CA GLU A 172 -6.15 -6.54 6.64
C GLU A 172 -7.49 -6.69 5.91
N ILE A 173 -8.26 -7.70 6.30
CA ILE A 173 -9.56 -8.02 5.71
C ILE A 173 -10.60 -8.20 6.81
N ASP A 174 -11.78 -7.63 6.59
CA ASP A 174 -12.93 -7.79 7.48
C ASP A 174 -14.24 -7.94 6.70
N GLN A 175 -15.11 -8.86 7.14
CA GLN A 175 -16.44 -9.04 6.55
C GLN A 175 -17.49 -8.40 7.45
N ALA A 176 -18.07 -7.31 6.97
CA ALA A 176 -19.04 -6.56 7.75
C ALA A 176 -20.21 -7.42 8.25
N ASN A 177 -20.56 -7.23 9.53
CA ASN A 177 -21.68 -7.84 10.24
C ASN A 177 -21.59 -9.36 10.46
N ASP A 178 -20.38 -9.93 10.56
CA ASP A 178 -20.17 -11.33 10.92
C ASP A 178 -19.75 -11.54 12.40
N ASP A 179 -19.67 -10.44 13.16
CA ASP A 179 -19.26 -10.38 14.57
C ASP A 179 -17.87 -10.99 14.86
N GLN A 180 -17.01 -11.11 13.84
CA GLN A 180 -15.61 -11.55 13.99
C GLN A 180 -14.66 -10.36 13.86
N ALA A 181 -13.46 -10.51 14.43
CA ALA A 181 -12.40 -9.52 14.23
C ALA A 181 -11.80 -9.68 12.82
N SER A 182 -11.28 -8.58 12.29
CA SER A 182 -10.47 -8.59 11.07
C SER A 182 -9.27 -9.52 11.20
N LEU A 183 -8.77 -10.00 10.06
CA LEU A 183 -7.56 -10.82 10.01
C LEU A 183 -6.48 -10.11 9.21
N VAL A 184 -5.25 -10.17 9.72
CA VAL A 184 -4.05 -9.65 9.05
C VAL A 184 -3.27 -10.80 8.44
N TYR A 185 -3.06 -10.72 7.13
CA TYR A 185 -2.23 -11.60 6.34
C TYR A 185 -0.99 -10.84 5.87
N GLY A 186 0.13 -11.52 5.72
CA GLY A 186 1.36 -10.85 5.32
C GLY A 186 2.36 -11.78 4.66
N VAL A 187 3.32 -11.18 3.95
CA VAL A 187 4.42 -11.89 3.32
C VAL A 187 5.66 -11.01 3.26
N ASP A 188 6.79 -11.59 3.67
CA ASP A 188 8.09 -10.92 3.62
C ASP A 188 8.72 -11.13 2.24
N ILE A 189 9.04 -10.03 1.58
CA ILE A 189 9.56 -10.01 0.23
C ILE A 189 11.06 -9.74 0.29
N ASP A 190 11.83 -10.77 -0.03
CA ASP A 190 13.27 -10.65 -0.24
C ASP A 190 13.56 -9.99 -1.60
N ASN A 191 14.20 -8.83 -1.54
CA ASN A 191 14.61 -8.06 -2.70
C ASN A 191 15.73 -8.72 -3.53
N ALA A 192 16.46 -9.70 -2.98
CA ALA A 192 17.52 -10.41 -3.69
C ALA A 192 16.97 -11.38 -4.75
N TYR A 193 15.82 -12.02 -4.49
CA TYR A 193 15.18 -12.98 -5.40
C TYR A 193 13.65 -12.80 -5.52
N PRO A 194 13.19 -11.62 -5.93
CA PRO A 194 11.78 -11.23 -5.84
C PRO A 194 10.92 -11.84 -6.95
N SER A 195 11.51 -12.36 -8.04
CA SER A 195 10.80 -13.06 -9.11
C SER A 195 10.36 -14.45 -8.64
N ALA A 196 9.34 -14.49 -7.79
CA ALA A 196 8.78 -15.69 -7.20
C ALA A 196 7.30 -15.52 -6.88
N TYR A 197 6.62 -16.66 -6.79
CA TYR A 197 5.29 -16.77 -6.19
C TYR A 197 5.44 -16.87 -4.68
N GLN A 198 4.69 -16.07 -3.93
CA GLN A 198 4.73 -16.08 -2.47
C GLN A 198 3.31 -16.22 -1.92
N LEU A 199 3.17 -17.11 -0.93
CA LEU A 199 1.90 -17.29 -0.22
C LEU A 199 1.87 -16.32 0.96
N LEU A 200 0.71 -15.72 1.22
CA LEU A 200 0.54 -14.90 2.41
C LEU A 200 0.25 -15.81 3.60
N ASP A 201 0.96 -15.54 4.70
CA ASP A 201 0.74 -16.19 5.97
C ASP A 201 -0.30 -15.41 6.78
N LEU A 202 -1.13 -16.13 7.54
CA LEU A 202 -1.99 -15.51 8.55
C LEU A 202 -1.10 -15.04 9.71
N VAL A 203 -1.00 -13.72 9.88
CA VAL A 203 -0.17 -13.10 10.93
C VAL A 203 -0.91 -13.07 12.26
N GLY A 204 -2.21 -12.77 12.23
CA GLY A 204 -3.05 -12.75 13.43
C GLY A 204 -4.29 -11.88 13.28
N HIS A 205 -4.98 -11.66 14.39
CA HIS A 205 -6.08 -10.69 14.50
C HIS A 205 -5.66 -9.53 15.40
N PRO A 206 -6.17 -8.31 15.17
CA PRO A 206 -5.76 -7.16 15.95
C PRO A 206 -6.47 -7.06 17.29
N VAL A 207 -5.69 -6.76 18.32
CA VAL A 207 -6.15 -6.53 19.69
C VAL A 207 -5.56 -5.24 20.20
N ARG A 208 -6.43 -4.29 20.55
CA ARG A 208 -6.03 -3.05 21.23
C ARG A 208 -5.47 -3.40 22.60
N GLN A 209 -4.24 -2.97 22.87
CA GLN A 209 -3.59 -3.13 24.16
C GLN A 209 -4.01 -2.01 25.13
N GLU A 210 -3.65 -2.17 26.39
CA GLU A 210 -3.64 -1.02 27.30
C GLU A 210 -2.66 0.01 26.75
N ASP A 211 -3.00 1.30 26.90
CA ASP A 211 -2.10 2.36 26.45
C ASP A 211 -0.75 2.23 27.19
N ASP A 212 0.34 2.55 26.50
CA ASP A 212 1.69 2.38 27.07
C ASP A 212 1.94 3.31 28.27
N ASP A 213 3.14 3.21 28.86
CA ASP A 213 3.53 4.06 30.01
C ASP A 213 3.48 5.57 29.70
N GLU A 214 3.42 5.96 28.42
CA GLU A 214 3.29 7.34 27.93
C GLU A 214 1.84 7.70 27.53
N GLY A 215 0.89 6.76 27.66
CA GLY A 215 -0.51 6.92 27.28
C GLY A 215 -0.75 6.86 25.77
N LYS A 216 0.19 6.29 25.00
CA LYS A 216 0.06 6.07 23.56
C LYS A 216 -0.73 4.79 23.30
N GLU A 217 -1.61 4.88 22.31
CA GLU A 217 -2.38 3.74 21.81
C GLU A 217 -1.44 2.65 21.26
N GLU A 218 -1.67 1.39 21.64
CA GLU A 218 -0.93 0.24 21.12
C GLU A 218 -1.89 -0.82 20.56
N TRP A 219 -1.50 -1.42 19.43
CA TRP A 219 -2.20 -2.55 18.82
C TRP A 219 -1.22 -3.68 18.53
N ALA A 220 -1.60 -4.89 18.92
CA ALA A 220 -0.81 -6.10 18.68
C ALA A 220 -1.63 -7.13 17.89
N LEU A 221 -0.92 -8.01 17.19
CA LEU A 221 -1.53 -9.12 16.45
C LEU A 221 -1.42 -10.41 17.26
N TYR A 222 -2.57 -11.00 17.58
CA TYR A 222 -2.69 -12.23 18.35
C TYR A 222 -3.01 -13.41 17.44
N TYR A 223 -2.58 -14.60 17.85
CA TYR A 223 -2.97 -15.83 17.16
C TYR A 223 -4.48 -16.02 17.21
N VAL A 224 -5.04 -16.47 16.08
CA VAL A 224 -6.43 -16.91 16.02
C VAL A 224 -6.62 -18.19 16.84
N ASP A 225 -7.81 -18.36 17.41
CA ASP A 225 -8.22 -19.57 18.11
C ASP A 225 -9.51 -20.13 17.51
N GLU A 226 -10.14 -21.08 18.20
CA GLU A 226 -11.38 -21.75 17.76
C GLU A 226 -12.61 -20.84 17.72
N THR A 227 -12.51 -19.59 18.20
CA THR A 227 -13.61 -18.62 18.12
C THR A 227 -13.76 -18.00 16.73
N PHE A 228 -12.71 -18.06 15.90
CA PHE A 228 -12.74 -17.61 14.52
C PHE A 228 -13.33 -18.70 13.61
N ASP A 229 -14.33 -18.33 12.79
CA ASP A 229 -15.00 -19.26 11.87
C ASP A 229 -15.23 -18.61 10.50
N SER A 230 -16.12 -17.62 10.39
CA SER A 230 -16.39 -16.93 9.13
C SER A 230 -15.16 -16.19 8.62
N ALA A 231 -14.40 -15.52 9.50
CA ALA A 231 -13.21 -14.78 9.14
C ALA A 231 -12.13 -15.69 8.51
N LEU A 232 -11.89 -16.88 9.10
CA LEU A 232 -10.95 -17.87 8.54
C LEU A 232 -11.42 -18.46 7.19
N LYS A 233 -12.70 -18.32 6.87
CA LYS A 233 -13.31 -18.75 5.61
C LYS A 233 -13.46 -17.62 4.60
N LEU A 234 -12.93 -16.42 4.85
CA LEU A 234 -12.97 -15.31 3.89
C LEU A 234 -12.01 -15.52 2.73
N ILE A 235 -10.83 -16.05 3.00
CA ILE A 235 -9.78 -16.30 2.01
C ILE A 235 -9.56 -17.80 1.89
N ASP A 236 -9.69 -18.33 0.68
CA ASP A 236 -9.27 -19.70 0.37
C ASP A 236 -7.76 -19.76 0.14
N SER A 237 -7.23 -18.79 -0.60
CA SER A 237 -5.79 -18.64 -0.83
C SER A 237 -5.44 -17.21 -1.24
N ALA A 238 -4.23 -16.77 -0.91
CA ALA A 238 -3.69 -15.49 -1.34
C ALA A 238 -2.31 -15.69 -1.96
N LEU A 239 -2.14 -15.22 -3.18
CA LEU A 239 -0.94 -15.40 -3.99
C LEU A 239 -0.38 -14.05 -4.42
N LEU A 240 0.86 -13.79 -4.03
CA LEU A 240 1.64 -12.67 -4.50
C LEU A 240 2.54 -13.12 -5.66
N THR A 241 2.50 -12.38 -6.77
CA THR A 241 3.43 -12.53 -7.88
C THR A 241 4.17 -11.22 -8.07
N ILE A 242 5.50 -11.28 -8.09
CA ILE A 242 6.34 -10.13 -8.40
C ILE A 242 7.14 -10.41 -9.66
N GLU A 243 7.13 -9.46 -10.58
CA GLU A 243 7.95 -9.46 -11.78
C GLU A 243 8.94 -8.31 -11.71
N ARG A 244 10.22 -8.62 -11.94
CA ARG A 244 11.27 -7.61 -12.08
C ARG A 244 11.95 -7.68 -13.44
N GLY A 245 12.15 -6.52 -14.05
CA GLY A 245 12.94 -6.37 -15.27
C GLY A 245 14.43 -6.32 -14.94
N SER A 246 15.28 -6.94 -15.76
CA SER A 246 16.73 -6.77 -15.65
C SER A 246 17.08 -5.32 -15.95
N GLY A 247 17.69 -4.60 -14.99
CA GLY A 247 18.30 -3.31 -15.29
C GLY A 247 19.38 -3.50 -16.36
N GLU A 248 19.13 -3.06 -17.58
CA GLU A 248 20.19 -2.97 -18.58
C GLU A 248 21.22 -1.97 -18.07
N LYS A 249 22.35 -2.45 -17.56
CA LYS A 249 23.53 -1.63 -17.31
C LYS A 249 23.84 -0.91 -18.62
N GLY A 250 23.68 0.41 -18.61
CA GLY A 250 24.06 1.26 -19.72
C GLY A 250 25.47 0.89 -20.16
N LYS A 251 25.59 0.35 -21.38
CA LYS A 251 26.87 0.25 -22.09
C LYS A 251 27.44 1.65 -22.23
N THR A 252 28.40 2.02 -21.38
CA THR A 252 29.45 2.95 -21.79
C THR A 252 30.69 2.14 -22.12
N SER A 253 30.68 1.61 -23.34
CA SER A 253 31.93 1.38 -24.06
C SER A 253 32.48 2.75 -24.46
N LYS A 254 33.63 3.10 -23.92
CA LYS A 254 34.74 3.71 -24.65
C LYS A 254 36.02 3.60 -23.84
#